data_AF-A0A418YII9-F1
#
_entry.id   AF-A0A418YII9-F1
#
_cell.length_a   1.000
_cell.length_b   1.000
_cell.length_c   1.000
_cell.angle_alpha   90.00
_cell.angle_beta   90.00
_cell.angle_gamma   90.00
#
_symmetry.space_group_name_H-M   'P 1'
#
loop_
_entity.id
_entity.type
_entity.pdbx_description
1 polymer ?
#
loop_
_entity_poly.entity_id
_entity_poly.type
_entity_poly.pdbx_seq_one_letter_code
_entity_poly.pdbx_strand_id
1 'polypeptide(L)'
;MKLIADATLEQVTDRQWQSRIMVDLKQHRYLLSHQIAGQAVIPSVFLLEMALQLLQPVAKWPLVNTQASHITAPRFAVVNPEQPTPLTFLLQQEAPESDFLLTVLSDKRNRSGKTVRQNIVVLTAKLAQVKAGEVSTHAGYQSLLQAMTDPASAANIDIVSRATVSEFQQHAPSQLGCLFATLDFDYRCHVPSNSLLAGANLRNSAQYLLANSTEPDLHSPVLACMAAVQHIPFFSFLQGQVQLPSDIGQLHYLGQAQDGRLTTVIQTSQQGAGLNILQVNSHDLSPVAFFSNYQLVSRNL
;
A
#
# COMPACT_ATOMS: atom_id res chain seq x y z
N MET A 1 8.67 3.94 13.77
CA MET A 1 8.68 5.02 12.73
C MET A 1 8.33 6.35 13.40
N LYS A 2 9.25 7.31 13.51
CA LYS A 2 9.07 8.61 14.23
C LYS A 2 8.23 9.65 13.45
N LEU A 3 7.39 9.22 12.51
CA LEU A 3 6.79 10.11 11.49
C LEU A 3 5.68 11.04 12.00
N ILE A 4 5.19 10.84 13.23
CA ILE A 4 4.01 11.52 13.80
C ILE A 4 4.33 12.09 15.20
N ALA A 5 5.61 12.16 15.59
CA ALA A 5 5.97 12.60 16.95
C ALA A 5 5.40 13.99 17.33
N ASP A 6 5.11 14.83 16.32
CA ASP A 6 4.62 16.19 16.50
C ASP A 6 3.21 16.43 15.94
N ALA A 7 2.53 15.43 15.38
CA ALA A 7 1.19 15.65 14.85
C ALA A 7 0.15 15.54 15.98
N THR A 8 -0.43 16.67 16.34
CA THR A 8 -1.53 16.74 17.30
C THR A 8 -2.85 16.49 16.59
N LEU A 9 -3.71 15.66 17.18
CA LEU A 9 -5.08 15.50 16.76
C LEU A 9 -5.96 16.40 17.64
N GLU A 10 -6.59 17.39 17.02
CA GLU A 10 -7.44 18.38 17.67
C GLU A 10 -8.92 18.00 17.47
N GLN A 11 -9.69 18.00 18.54
CA GLN A 11 -11.13 17.81 18.45
C GLN A 11 -11.78 19.11 17.96
N VAL A 12 -12.46 19.05 16.82
CA VAL A 12 -13.14 20.20 16.19
C VAL A 12 -14.62 20.22 16.55
N THR A 13 -15.24 19.05 16.67
CA THR A 13 -16.62 18.87 17.16
C THR A 13 -16.72 17.62 18.03
N ASP A 14 -17.89 17.36 18.61
CA ASP A 14 -18.14 16.15 19.43
C ASP A 14 -17.80 14.83 18.71
N ARG A 15 -17.80 14.83 17.37
CA ARG A 15 -17.56 13.63 16.55
C ARG A 15 -16.57 13.85 15.42
N GLN A 16 -15.81 14.94 15.46
CA GLN A 16 -14.85 15.26 14.40
C GLN A 16 -13.53 15.69 14.99
N TRP A 17 -12.48 15.09 14.46
CA TRP A 17 -11.10 15.42 14.79
C TRP A 17 -10.34 15.83 13.54
N GLN A 18 -9.38 16.72 13.73
CA GLN A 18 -8.54 17.25 12.68
C GLN A 18 -7.07 17.18 13.10
N SER A 19 -6.21 16.75 12.20
CA SER A 19 -4.77 16.94 12.33
C SER A 19 -4.20 17.57 11.08
N ARG A 20 -3.22 18.45 11.24
CA ARG A 20 -2.50 19.07 10.13
C ARG A 20 -1.04 18.66 10.19
N ILE A 21 -0.55 18.09 9.10
CA ILE A 21 0.81 17.58 8.99
C ILE A 21 1.49 18.29 7.82
N MET A 22 2.72 18.73 8.05
CA MET A 22 3.55 19.36 7.02
C MET A 22 4.50 18.32 6.44
N VAL A 23 4.37 18.03 5.15
CA VAL A 23 5.20 17.05 4.45
C VAL A 23 6.18 17.76 3.54
N ASP A 24 7.48 17.61 3.79
CA ASP A 24 8.54 18.12 2.92
C ASP A 24 9.53 17.02 2.50
N LEU A 25 10.26 17.26 1.41
CA LEU A 25 11.22 16.29 0.88
C LEU A 25 12.52 16.19 1.70
N LYS A 26 12.77 17.06 2.69
CA LYS A 26 13.93 16.92 3.58
C LYS A 26 13.68 15.85 4.63
N GLN A 27 12.48 15.81 5.20
CA GLN A 27 12.05 14.82 6.18
C GLN A 27 11.50 13.55 5.51
N HIS A 28 10.81 13.70 4.40
CA HIS A 28 10.18 12.61 3.64
C HIS A 28 10.89 12.40 2.30
N ARG A 29 12.24 12.29 2.35
CA ARG A 29 13.10 12.06 1.17
C ARG A 29 12.63 10.89 0.31
N TYR A 30 11.87 9.97 0.92
CA TYR A 30 11.29 8.86 0.23
C TYR A 30 10.32 9.15 -0.88
N LEU A 31 9.67 10.30 -0.82
CA LEU A 31 8.76 10.72 -1.87
C LEU A 31 9.50 11.02 -3.18
N LEU A 32 10.84 11.17 -3.14
CA LEU A 32 11.66 11.28 -4.34
C LEU A 32 11.66 10.00 -5.19
N SER A 33 11.38 8.83 -4.58
CA SER A 33 11.25 7.55 -5.30
C SER A 33 9.87 7.34 -5.91
N HIS A 34 8.83 7.99 -5.37
CA HIS A 34 7.46 7.84 -5.82
C HIS A 34 7.04 9.07 -6.64
N GLN A 35 7.41 9.04 -7.93
CA GLN A 35 7.14 10.13 -8.86
C GLN A 35 6.12 9.75 -9.92
N ILE A 36 5.13 10.61 -10.13
CA ILE A 36 4.15 10.50 -11.21
C ILE A 36 4.33 11.72 -12.11
N ALA A 37 4.61 11.47 -13.40
CA ALA A 37 4.90 12.53 -14.38
C ALA A 37 5.98 13.53 -13.90
N GLY A 38 7.00 13.05 -13.21
CA GLY A 38 8.11 13.86 -12.70
C GLY A 38 7.79 14.68 -11.44
N GLN A 39 6.64 14.45 -10.81
CA GLN A 39 6.26 15.09 -9.55
C GLN A 39 6.27 14.07 -8.41
N ALA A 40 6.86 14.43 -7.27
CA ALA A 40 6.79 13.62 -6.05
C ALA A 40 5.34 13.59 -5.54
N VAL A 41 4.78 12.39 -5.37
CA VAL A 41 3.40 12.19 -4.93
C VAL A 41 3.38 11.32 -3.69
N ILE A 42 2.51 11.65 -2.73
CA ILE A 42 2.31 10.82 -1.53
C ILE A 42 1.41 9.62 -1.88
N PRO A 43 1.85 8.37 -1.66
CA PRO A 43 1.03 7.20 -1.92
C PRO A 43 -0.24 7.15 -1.05
N SER A 44 -1.37 6.72 -1.63
CA SER A 44 -2.64 6.60 -0.88
C SER A 44 -2.54 5.64 0.32
N VAL A 45 -1.79 4.54 0.20
CA VAL A 45 -1.54 3.60 1.30
C VAL A 45 -0.84 4.25 2.49
N PHE A 46 0.02 5.24 2.23
CA PHE A 46 0.70 6.01 3.28
C PHE A 46 -0.27 6.97 3.97
N LEU A 47 -1.14 7.64 3.21
CA LEU A 47 -2.19 8.50 3.77
C LEU A 47 -3.14 7.72 4.68
N LEU A 48 -3.53 6.50 4.28
CA LEU A 48 -4.38 5.64 5.10
C LEU A 48 -3.72 5.25 6.43
N GLU A 49 -2.45 4.87 6.42
CA GLU A 49 -1.74 4.54 7.65
C GLU A 49 -1.58 5.73 8.58
N MET A 50 -1.23 6.90 8.04
CA MET A 50 -1.16 8.13 8.83
C MET A 50 -2.50 8.40 9.52
N ALA A 51 -3.61 8.26 8.79
CA ALA A 51 -4.94 8.43 9.36
C ALA A 51 -5.22 7.44 10.49
N LEU A 52 -4.82 6.17 10.33
CA LEU A 52 -5.00 5.16 11.37
C LEU A 52 -4.15 5.41 12.61
N GLN A 53 -2.90 5.86 12.44
CA GLN A 53 -2.04 6.24 13.56
C GLN A 53 -2.61 7.45 14.30
N LEU A 54 -3.10 8.46 13.57
CA LEU A 54 -3.78 9.62 14.15
C LEU A 54 -5.07 9.21 14.88
N LEU A 55 -5.78 8.19 14.42
CA LEU A 55 -7.02 7.72 15.01
C LEU A 55 -6.81 7.00 16.36
N GLN A 56 -5.64 6.39 16.59
CA GLN A 56 -5.39 5.56 17.78
C GLN A 56 -5.68 6.23 19.13
N PRO A 57 -5.31 7.50 19.39
CA PRO A 57 -5.58 8.15 20.68
C PRO A 57 -7.07 8.35 20.97
N VAL A 58 -7.90 8.43 19.92
CA VAL A 58 -9.34 8.72 20.03
C VAL A 58 -10.16 7.43 20.03
N ALA A 59 -9.94 6.57 19.03
CA ALA A 59 -10.71 5.34 18.90
C ALA A 59 -10.19 4.21 19.79
N LYS A 60 -8.93 4.29 20.25
CA LYS A 60 -8.21 3.20 20.94
C LYS A 60 -8.19 1.89 20.15
N TRP A 61 -8.36 1.99 18.82
CA TRP A 61 -8.31 0.83 17.94
C TRP A 61 -6.87 0.37 17.75
N PRO A 62 -6.59 -0.94 17.86
CA PRO A 62 -5.35 -1.47 17.36
C PRO A 62 -5.28 -1.21 15.84
N LEU A 63 -4.08 -0.90 15.33
CA LEU A 63 -3.84 -0.85 13.88
C LEU A 63 -4.21 -2.18 13.21
N VAL A 64 -3.99 -3.28 13.92
CA VAL A 64 -4.40 -4.63 13.54
C VAL A 64 -5.92 -4.77 13.65
N ASN A 65 -6.52 -5.50 12.72
CA ASN A 65 -7.97 -5.65 12.58
C ASN A 65 -8.68 -4.32 12.27
N THR A 66 -8.02 -3.48 11.48
CA THR A 66 -8.65 -2.30 10.89
C THR A 66 -8.81 -2.49 9.39
N GLN A 67 -9.92 -2.01 8.85
CA GLN A 67 -10.24 -2.02 7.43
C GLN A 67 -10.39 -0.59 6.92
N ALA A 68 -9.80 -0.30 5.77
CA ALA A 68 -10.13 0.84 4.94
C ALA A 68 -10.97 0.38 3.74
N SER A 69 -12.13 0.98 3.53
CA SER A 69 -13.06 0.66 2.43
C SER A 69 -13.61 1.94 1.80
N HIS A 70 -14.30 1.81 0.67
CA HIS A 70 -14.83 2.95 -0.10
C HIS A 70 -13.74 4.01 -0.36
N ILE A 71 -12.53 3.54 -0.66
CA ILE A 71 -11.37 4.39 -0.86
C ILE A 71 -11.55 5.12 -2.19
N THR A 72 -11.51 6.45 -2.18
CA THR A 72 -11.46 7.25 -3.41
C THR A 72 -10.26 8.18 -3.36
N ALA A 73 -9.49 8.23 -4.44
CA ALA A 73 -8.30 9.08 -4.55
C ALA A 73 -8.42 10.00 -5.79
N PRO A 74 -9.33 10.99 -5.77
CA PRO A 74 -9.66 11.76 -6.97
C PRO A 74 -8.51 12.65 -7.47
N ARG A 75 -7.49 12.90 -6.63
CA ARG A 75 -6.36 13.79 -6.92
C ARG A 75 -5.10 13.29 -6.23
N PHE A 76 -3.95 13.51 -6.87
CA PHE A 76 -2.66 13.26 -6.24
C PHE A 76 -2.35 14.32 -5.17
N ALA A 77 -1.83 13.87 -4.03
CA ALA A 77 -1.18 14.70 -3.03
C ALA A 77 0.27 14.98 -3.49
N VAL A 78 0.47 16.08 -4.20
CA VAL A 78 1.77 16.44 -4.78
C VAL A 78 2.62 17.19 -3.75
N VAL A 79 3.86 16.74 -3.54
CA VAL A 79 4.81 17.41 -2.65
C VAL A 79 5.69 18.37 -3.42
N ASN A 80 5.73 19.63 -2.95
CA ASN A 80 6.62 20.63 -3.50
C ASN A 80 8.06 20.44 -2.96
N PRO A 81 9.10 20.47 -3.81
CA PRO A 81 10.49 20.32 -3.36
C PRO A 81 11.01 21.47 -2.50
N GLU A 82 10.48 22.67 -2.71
CA GLU A 82 10.98 23.91 -2.10
C GLU A 82 10.23 24.28 -0.81
N GLN A 83 8.98 23.82 -0.67
CA GLN A 83 8.11 24.20 0.45
C GLN A 83 7.36 23.01 1.03
N PRO A 84 7.22 22.93 2.37
CA PRO A 84 6.40 21.92 3.01
C PRO A 84 4.94 21.97 2.52
N THR A 85 4.40 20.79 2.21
CA THR A 85 3.05 20.59 1.72
C THR A 85 2.13 20.27 2.89
N PRO A 86 1.13 21.12 3.18
CA PRO A 86 0.17 20.84 4.25
C PRO A 86 -0.80 19.74 3.80
N LEU A 87 -0.90 18.71 4.63
CA LEU A 87 -1.99 17.74 4.61
C LEU A 87 -2.90 17.99 5.82
N THR A 88 -4.20 18.03 5.59
CA THR A 88 -5.19 18.07 6.66
C THR A 88 -5.95 16.74 6.66
N PHE A 89 -5.87 16.03 7.78
CA PHE A 89 -6.62 14.80 8.03
C PHE A 89 -7.86 15.17 8.82
N LEU A 90 -9.03 14.83 8.28
CA LEU A 90 -10.32 14.95 8.95
C LEU A 90 -10.84 13.54 9.23
N LEU A 91 -11.08 13.25 10.50
CA LEU A 91 -11.64 12.00 11.00
C LEU A 91 -13.00 12.30 11.59
N GLN A 92 -14.06 11.87 10.92
CA GLN A 92 -15.44 12.07 11.36
C GLN A 92 -16.04 10.73 11.79
N GLN A 93 -16.46 10.62 13.03
CA GLN A 93 -17.14 9.44 13.55
C GLN A 93 -18.63 9.48 13.13
N GLU A 94 -19.11 8.42 12.48
CA GLU A 94 -20.50 8.37 11.97
C GLU A 94 -21.52 8.28 13.14
N ALA A 95 -21.20 7.48 14.16
CA ALA A 95 -21.96 7.26 15.38
C ALA A 95 -21.03 6.87 16.56
N PRO A 96 -21.47 7.00 17.83
CA PRO A 96 -20.64 6.60 18.96
C PRO A 96 -20.15 5.15 18.81
N GLU A 97 -18.86 4.93 19.00
CA GLU A 97 -18.20 3.62 18.87
C GLU A 97 -18.32 2.97 17.48
N SER A 98 -18.61 3.76 16.44
CA SER A 98 -18.72 3.28 15.06
C SER A 98 -17.49 3.56 14.21
N ASP A 99 -17.64 3.22 12.92
CA ASP A 99 -16.77 3.59 11.82
C ASP A 99 -16.49 5.10 11.73
N PHE A 100 -15.33 5.41 11.14
CA PHE A 100 -14.88 6.76 10.85
C PHE A 100 -14.84 7.01 9.35
N LEU A 101 -15.33 8.17 8.93
CA LEU A 101 -15.06 8.72 7.62
C LEU A 101 -13.75 9.52 7.67
N LEU A 102 -12.78 9.09 6.88
CA LEU A 102 -11.54 9.80 6.60
C LEU A 102 -11.73 10.71 5.38
N THR A 103 -11.32 11.97 5.53
CA THR A 103 -11.06 12.88 4.42
C THR A 103 -9.67 13.47 4.56
N VAL A 104 -8.84 13.31 3.54
CA VAL A 104 -7.52 13.94 3.45
C VAL A 104 -7.58 15.08 2.46
N LEU A 105 -7.15 16.25 2.90
CA LEU A 105 -7.09 17.47 2.13
C LEU A 105 -5.64 17.89 1.89
N SER A 106 -5.35 18.43 0.71
CA SER A 106 -4.06 19.04 0.38
C SER A 106 -4.29 20.36 -0.33
N ASP A 107 -3.35 21.30 -0.16
CA ASP A 107 -3.33 22.50 -0.98
C ASP A 107 -2.82 22.18 -2.38
N LYS A 108 -3.52 22.70 -3.40
CA LYS A 108 -3.03 22.70 -4.78
C LYS A 108 -2.10 23.88 -4.98
N ARG A 109 -0.85 23.60 -5.33
CA ARG A 109 0.17 24.62 -5.63
C ARG A 109 0.51 24.62 -7.12
N ASN A 110 0.91 25.77 -7.65
CA ASN A 110 1.46 25.86 -9.00
C ASN A 110 2.96 25.48 -9.02
N ARG A 111 3.59 25.54 -10.20
CA ARG A 111 5.03 25.27 -10.37
C ARG A 111 5.93 26.23 -9.58
N SER A 112 5.46 27.44 -9.26
CA SER A 112 6.19 28.43 -8.47
C SER A 112 5.95 28.30 -6.95
N GLY A 113 5.33 27.19 -6.51
CA GLY A 113 5.04 26.92 -5.09
C GLY A 113 3.87 27.70 -4.48
N LYS A 114 3.25 28.61 -5.22
CA LYS A 114 2.11 29.41 -4.75
C LYS A 114 0.84 28.56 -4.68
N THR A 115 0.13 28.63 -3.56
CA THR A 115 -1.18 28.01 -3.41
C THR A 115 -2.18 28.64 -4.37
N VAL A 116 -2.76 27.80 -5.25
CA VAL A 116 -3.79 28.18 -6.22
C VAL A 116 -5.18 27.79 -5.72
N ARG A 117 -5.26 26.72 -4.92
CA ARG A 117 -6.51 26.30 -4.28
C ARG A 117 -6.20 25.58 -2.98
N GLN A 118 -6.97 25.86 -1.94
CA GLN A 118 -6.80 25.24 -0.63
C GLN A 118 -7.76 24.07 -0.44
N ASN A 119 -7.43 23.18 0.50
CA ASN A 119 -8.33 22.14 1.00
C ASN A 119 -8.94 21.24 -0.10
N ILE A 120 -8.11 20.80 -1.04
CA ILE A 120 -8.54 19.88 -2.10
C ILE A 120 -8.57 18.47 -1.55
N VAL A 121 -9.71 17.79 -1.67
CA VAL A 121 -9.83 16.37 -1.36
C VAL A 121 -8.89 15.57 -2.25
N VAL A 122 -7.95 14.88 -1.63
CA VAL A 122 -7.00 13.96 -2.30
C VAL A 122 -7.33 12.51 -2.00
N LEU A 123 -7.91 12.22 -0.84
CA LEU A 123 -8.33 10.88 -0.47
C LEU A 123 -9.56 10.91 0.45
N THR A 124 -10.51 10.02 0.22
CA THR A 124 -11.54 9.67 1.20
C THR A 124 -11.53 8.17 1.44
N ALA A 125 -11.86 7.73 2.65
CA ALA A 125 -12.04 6.32 2.96
C ALA A 125 -12.96 6.16 4.17
N LYS A 126 -13.60 5.01 4.28
CA LYS A 126 -14.25 4.56 5.50
C LYS A 126 -13.28 3.67 6.27
N LEU A 127 -13.07 3.98 7.55
CA LEU A 127 -12.19 3.26 8.47
C LEU A 127 -13.08 2.54 9.48
N ALA A 128 -12.97 1.21 9.54
CA ALA A 128 -13.80 0.37 10.39
C ALA A 128 -12.92 -0.62 11.16
N GLN A 129 -13.29 -0.89 12.42
CA GLN A 129 -12.73 -2.02 13.14
C GLN A 129 -13.44 -3.30 12.67
N VAL A 130 -12.65 -4.31 12.29
CA VAL A 130 -13.17 -5.63 11.92
C VAL A 130 -12.93 -6.58 13.09
N LYS A 131 -13.85 -7.53 13.33
CA LYS A 131 -13.57 -8.55 14.35
C LYS A 131 -12.53 -9.53 13.83
N ALA A 132 -11.71 -10.05 14.74
CA ALA A 132 -10.81 -11.15 14.44
C ALA A 132 -11.63 -12.34 13.90
N GLY A 133 -11.31 -12.81 12.70
CA GLY A 133 -12.01 -13.91 12.03
C GLY A 133 -13.13 -13.53 11.06
N GLU A 134 -13.56 -12.27 10.98
CA GLU A 134 -14.56 -11.81 9.98
C GLU A 134 -13.93 -11.56 8.59
N VAL A 135 -12.61 -11.65 8.47
CA VAL A 135 -11.91 -11.61 7.17
C VAL A 135 -12.01 -12.99 6.53
N SER A 136 -13.14 -13.22 5.88
CA SER A 136 -13.54 -14.46 5.18
C SER A 136 -12.54 -14.94 4.12
N THR A 137 -11.54 -14.14 3.76
CA THR A 137 -10.48 -14.51 2.82
C THR A 137 -9.30 -15.23 3.48
N HIS A 138 -9.11 -15.18 4.80
CA HIS A 138 -7.93 -15.79 5.41
C HIS A 138 -7.87 -17.32 5.23
N ALA A 139 -9.00 -18.02 5.38
CA ALA A 139 -9.06 -19.48 5.20
C ALA A 139 -8.88 -19.90 3.73
N GLY A 140 -9.41 -19.12 2.78
CA GLY A 140 -9.28 -19.38 1.34
C GLY A 140 -7.83 -19.18 0.85
N TYR A 141 -7.15 -18.15 1.34
CA TYR A 141 -5.75 -17.91 0.98
C TYR A 141 -4.75 -18.79 1.71
N GLN A 142 -5.07 -19.30 2.91
CA GLN A 142 -4.23 -20.33 3.56
C GLN A 142 -4.14 -21.59 2.72
N SER A 143 -5.27 -22.04 2.15
CA SER A 143 -5.29 -23.21 1.26
C SER A 143 -4.47 -22.96 -0.01
N LEU A 144 -4.56 -21.76 -0.58
CA LEU A 144 -3.76 -21.35 -1.74
C LEU A 144 -2.26 -21.28 -1.38
N LEU A 145 -1.90 -20.62 -0.27
CA LEU A 145 -0.52 -20.53 0.22
C LEU A 145 0.09 -21.91 0.45
N GLN A 146 -0.68 -22.82 1.07
CA GLN A 146 -0.26 -24.20 1.27
C GLN A 146 -0.04 -24.90 -0.08
N ALA A 147 -0.97 -24.79 -1.03
CA ALA A 147 -0.79 -25.36 -2.37
C ALA A 147 0.44 -24.78 -3.11
N MET A 148 0.77 -23.51 -2.90
CA MET A 148 1.93 -22.85 -3.55
C MET A 148 3.27 -23.10 -2.85
N THR A 149 3.25 -23.64 -1.62
CA THR A 149 4.47 -23.89 -0.82
C THR A 149 4.72 -25.37 -0.55
N ASP A 150 3.72 -26.24 -0.78
CA ASP A 150 3.81 -27.68 -0.62
C ASP A 150 4.70 -28.31 -1.72
N PRO A 151 5.78 -29.05 -1.35
CA PRO A 151 6.59 -29.82 -2.29
C PRO A 151 5.79 -30.79 -3.16
N ALA A 152 4.67 -31.33 -2.67
CA ALA A 152 3.80 -32.24 -3.43
C ALA A 152 3.10 -31.54 -4.62
N SER A 153 2.93 -30.22 -4.54
CA SER A 153 2.33 -29.39 -5.59
C SER A 153 3.35 -28.84 -6.59
N ALA A 154 4.62 -29.24 -6.50
CA ALA A 154 5.70 -28.71 -7.33
C ALA A 154 5.44 -28.85 -8.85
N ALA A 155 4.69 -29.88 -9.28
CA ALA A 155 4.32 -30.07 -10.68
C ALA A 155 3.37 -28.98 -11.23
N ASN A 156 2.70 -28.23 -10.35
CA ASN A 156 1.77 -27.15 -10.70
C ASN A 156 2.38 -25.76 -10.51
N ILE A 157 3.67 -25.68 -10.16
CA ILE A 157 4.39 -24.45 -9.86
C ILE A 157 5.45 -24.20 -10.94
N ASP A 158 5.25 -23.15 -11.72
CA ASP A 158 6.22 -22.66 -12.68
C ASP A 158 7.13 -21.64 -12.01
N ILE A 159 8.43 -21.90 -12.00
CA ILE A 159 9.44 -20.95 -11.52
C ILE A 159 9.71 -19.93 -12.63
N VAL A 160 9.51 -18.65 -12.32
CA VAL A 160 9.71 -17.59 -13.31
C VAL A 160 11.20 -17.25 -13.40
N SER A 161 11.75 -17.31 -14.62
CA SER A 161 13.19 -17.14 -14.85
C SER A 161 13.67 -15.70 -14.68
N ARG A 162 14.97 -15.52 -14.40
CA ARG A 162 15.62 -14.20 -14.37
C ARG A 162 15.58 -13.47 -15.72
N ALA A 163 15.53 -14.19 -16.84
CA ALA A 163 15.44 -13.58 -18.17
C ALA A 163 14.14 -12.79 -18.33
N THR A 164 13.01 -13.38 -17.92
CA THR A 164 11.70 -12.74 -17.91
C THR A 164 11.66 -11.48 -17.03
N VAL A 165 12.35 -11.50 -15.88
CA VAL A 165 12.49 -10.30 -15.03
C VAL A 165 13.25 -9.19 -15.75
N SER A 166 14.35 -9.53 -16.44
CA SER A 166 15.13 -8.55 -17.21
C SER A 166 14.34 -7.99 -18.38
N GLU A 167 13.59 -8.82 -19.11
CA GLU A 167 12.68 -8.41 -20.18
C GLU A 167 11.62 -7.44 -19.64
N PHE A 168 10.99 -7.78 -18.51
CA PHE A 168 10.05 -6.88 -17.86
C PHE A 168 10.69 -5.54 -17.50
N GLN A 169 11.89 -5.52 -16.93
CA GLN A 169 12.59 -4.27 -16.58
C GLN A 169 12.88 -3.38 -17.80
N GLN A 170 13.09 -3.98 -18.98
CA GLN A 170 13.28 -3.24 -20.23
C GLN A 170 11.97 -2.66 -20.78
N HIS A 171 10.85 -3.39 -20.61
CA HIS A 171 9.52 -2.96 -21.07
C HIS A 171 8.81 -2.03 -20.09
N ALA A 172 9.13 -2.14 -18.81
CA ALA A 172 8.60 -1.28 -17.78
C ALA A 172 9.21 0.11 -17.98
N PRO A 173 8.41 1.15 -18.30
CA PRO A 173 8.88 2.53 -18.27
C PRO A 173 9.56 2.78 -16.91
N SER A 174 10.70 3.47 -16.94
CA SER A 174 11.60 3.78 -15.82
C SER A 174 10.94 4.37 -14.55
N GLN A 175 9.64 4.66 -14.56
CA GLN A 175 8.84 5.09 -13.41
C GLN A 175 8.63 4.00 -12.34
N LEU A 176 8.71 2.71 -12.68
CA LEU A 176 8.54 1.60 -11.73
C LEU A 176 9.77 0.67 -11.66
N GLY A 177 10.81 0.95 -12.45
CA GLY A 177 11.99 0.08 -12.64
C GLY A 177 12.82 -0.16 -11.37
N CYS A 178 12.58 0.57 -10.29
CA CYS A 178 13.25 0.38 -9.00
C CYS A 178 12.49 -0.59 -8.06
N LEU A 179 11.21 -0.89 -8.34
CA LEU A 179 10.34 -1.71 -7.47
C LEU A 179 10.64 -3.22 -7.57
N PHE A 180 11.31 -3.65 -8.64
CA PHE A 180 11.71 -5.05 -8.87
C PHE A 180 13.16 -5.34 -8.47
N ALA A 181 13.82 -4.39 -7.82
CA ALA A 181 15.15 -4.59 -7.24
C ALA A 181 15.09 -5.37 -5.92
N THR A 182 14.17 -6.33 -5.79
CA THR A 182 14.34 -7.35 -4.75
C THR A 182 15.53 -8.21 -5.19
N LEU A 183 16.59 -8.24 -4.39
CA LEU A 183 17.72 -9.15 -4.65
C LEU A 183 17.27 -10.62 -4.61
N ASP A 184 16.17 -10.88 -3.92
CA ASP A 184 15.41 -12.13 -3.96
C ASP A 184 14.45 -12.12 -5.16
N PHE A 185 14.97 -12.48 -6.33
CA PHE A 185 14.17 -12.72 -7.56
C PHE A 185 13.43 -14.07 -7.51
N ASP A 186 12.75 -14.37 -6.40
CA ASP A 186 11.96 -15.61 -6.23
C ASP A 186 10.50 -15.34 -6.59
N TYR A 187 10.18 -15.63 -7.85
CA TYR A 187 8.84 -15.53 -8.41
C TYR A 187 8.35 -16.91 -8.84
N ARG A 188 7.16 -17.30 -8.37
CA ARG A 188 6.56 -18.60 -8.69
C ARG A 188 5.11 -18.41 -9.11
N CYS A 189 4.73 -19.02 -10.22
CA CYS A 189 3.37 -19.01 -10.71
C CYS A 189 2.71 -20.35 -10.40
N HIS A 190 1.56 -20.34 -9.75
CA HIS A 190 0.73 -21.54 -9.60
C HIS A 190 -0.28 -21.56 -10.73
N VAL A 191 -0.06 -22.46 -11.68
CA VAL A 191 -0.78 -22.54 -12.96
C VAL A 191 -2.29 -22.75 -12.75
N PRO A 192 -2.75 -23.69 -11.91
CA PRO A 192 -4.18 -23.98 -11.77
C PRO A 192 -5.01 -22.81 -11.24
N SER A 193 -4.43 -21.97 -10.37
CA SER A 193 -5.14 -20.83 -9.77
C SER A 193 -4.77 -19.49 -10.40
N ASN A 194 -3.91 -19.49 -11.42
CA ASN A 194 -3.34 -18.30 -12.06
C ASN A 194 -2.86 -17.27 -11.02
N SER A 195 -2.05 -17.72 -10.08
CA SER A 195 -1.62 -16.92 -8.93
C SER A 195 -0.11 -16.77 -8.90
N LEU A 196 0.38 -15.59 -8.52
CA LEU A 196 1.80 -15.33 -8.35
C LEU A 196 2.17 -15.30 -6.87
N LEU A 197 3.22 -16.02 -6.52
CA LEU A 197 3.95 -15.93 -5.25
C LEU A 197 5.23 -15.14 -5.50
N ALA A 198 5.48 -14.13 -4.68
CA ALA A 198 6.69 -13.31 -4.76
C ALA A 198 7.28 -13.03 -3.38
N GLY A 199 8.59 -13.18 -3.25
CA GLY A 199 9.34 -12.81 -2.04
C GLY A 199 9.78 -11.35 -2.06
N ALA A 200 9.61 -10.64 -0.95
CA ALA A 200 10.07 -9.27 -0.77
C ALA A 200 10.92 -9.15 0.50
N ASN A 201 12.14 -8.63 0.36
CA ASN A 201 12.89 -8.16 1.50
C ASN A 201 12.43 -6.73 1.84
N LEU A 202 11.86 -6.55 3.02
CA LEU A 202 11.35 -5.27 3.51
C LEU A 202 12.43 -4.20 3.55
N ARG A 203 13.71 -4.56 3.74
CA ARG A 203 14.83 -3.59 3.67
C ARG A 203 14.95 -2.96 2.28
N ASN A 204 14.66 -3.71 1.21
CA ASN A 204 14.72 -3.19 -0.16
C ASN A 204 13.55 -2.24 -0.43
N SER A 205 12.32 -2.61 -0.01
CA SER A 205 11.14 -1.75 -0.10
C SER A 205 11.27 -0.50 0.78
N ALA A 206 11.96 -0.62 1.92
CA ALA A 206 12.34 0.47 2.79
C ALA A 206 13.39 1.40 2.19
N GLN A 207 14.42 0.88 1.53
CA GLN A 207 15.46 1.67 0.85
C GLN A 207 14.90 2.44 -0.34
N TYR A 208 13.94 1.84 -1.07
CA TYR A 208 13.17 2.53 -2.10
C TYR A 208 12.57 3.82 -1.54
N LEU A 209 11.99 3.73 -0.35
CA LEU A 209 11.56 4.92 0.36
C LEU A 209 12.75 5.70 0.93
N LEU A 210 13.40 5.28 2.00
CA LEU A 210 14.23 6.13 2.85
C LEU A 210 15.65 6.36 2.33
N ALA A 211 15.80 6.76 1.06
CA ALA A 211 17.03 6.89 0.28
C ALA A 211 18.23 7.62 0.93
N ASN A 212 18.20 8.02 2.21
CA ASN A 212 19.36 8.20 3.09
C ASN A 212 18.99 8.50 4.57
N SER A 213 18.12 7.74 5.23
CA SER A 213 17.91 7.91 6.68
C SER A 213 17.72 6.57 7.40
N THR A 214 18.27 6.51 8.62
CA THR A 214 18.10 5.51 9.70
C THR A 214 17.14 4.36 9.44
N GLU A 215 17.60 3.13 9.72
CA GLU A 215 16.87 1.88 9.53
C GLU A 215 15.39 2.03 9.93
N PRO A 216 14.44 1.85 8.99
CA PRO A 216 13.03 1.96 9.33
C PRO A 216 12.64 0.88 10.32
N ASP A 217 11.69 1.25 11.16
CA ASP A 217 10.96 0.32 12.00
C ASP A 217 10.11 -0.59 11.09
N LEU A 218 10.60 -1.81 10.86
CA LEU A 218 10.08 -2.74 9.85
C LEU A 218 8.76 -3.41 10.23
N HIS A 219 8.20 -3.09 11.39
CA HIS A 219 7.03 -3.76 11.95
C HIS A 219 5.68 -3.21 11.45
N SER A 220 5.70 -2.14 10.66
CA SER A 220 4.49 -1.48 10.16
C SER A 220 3.83 -2.29 9.03
N PRO A 221 2.49 -2.45 9.07
CA PRO A 221 1.73 -3.02 7.96
C PRO A 221 1.84 -2.26 6.63
N VAL A 222 2.33 -1.02 6.62
CA VAL A 222 2.54 -0.27 5.36
C VAL A 222 3.71 -0.78 4.56
N LEU A 223 4.80 -1.17 5.21
CA LEU A 223 5.92 -1.78 4.49
C LEU A 223 5.46 -3.07 3.78
N ALA A 224 4.54 -3.81 4.41
CA ALA A 224 3.88 -4.93 3.76
C ALA A 224 2.98 -4.52 2.60
N CYS A 225 2.13 -3.51 2.78
CA CYS A 225 1.31 -2.97 1.71
C CYS A 225 2.13 -2.55 0.49
N MET A 226 3.31 -1.98 0.73
CA MET A 226 4.22 -1.56 -0.32
C MET A 226 4.92 -2.72 -1.02
N ALA A 227 5.40 -3.69 -0.24
CA ALA A 227 5.92 -4.95 -0.76
C ALA A 227 4.89 -5.67 -1.63
N ALA A 228 3.59 -5.51 -1.35
CA ALA A 228 2.52 -6.05 -2.18
C ALA A 228 2.43 -5.35 -3.55
N VAL A 229 2.38 -4.01 -3.54
CA VAL A 229 2.12 -3.21 -4.74
C VAL A 229 3.26 -3.28 -5.75
N GLN A 230 4.51 -3.46 -5.30
CA GLN A 230 5.66 -3.60 -6.21
C GLN A 230 5.55 -4.80 -7.16
N HIS A 231 4.86 -5.87 -6.78
CA HIS A 231 4.79 -7.10 -7.61
C HIS A 231 3.63 -7.07 -8.62
N ILE A 232 2.70 -6.13 -8.49
CA ILE A 232 1.52 -6.03 -9.36
C ILE A 232 1.89 -5.86 -10.85
N PRO A 233 2.77 -4.91 -11.25
CA PRO A 233 3.09 -4.72 -12.66
C PRO A 233 3.69 -5.97 -13.33
N PHE A 234 4.49 -6.74 -12.59
CA PHE A 234 5.07 -7.99 -13.09
C PHE A 234 4.03 -9.08 -13.22
N PHE A 235 3.13 -9.21 -12.25
CA PHE A 235 1.98 -10.12 -12.38
C PHE A 235 1.19 -9.82 -13.66
N SER A 236 0.83 -8.55 -13.89
CA SER A 236 0.11 -8.14 -15.11
C SER A 236 0.90 -8.50 -16.38
N PHE A 237 2.22 -8.27 -16.39
CA PHE A 237 3.07 -8.66 -17.52
C PHE A 237 3.03 -10.17 -17.79
N LEU A 238 3.06 -11.01 -16.75
CA LEU A 238 2.90 -12.46 -16.91
C LEU A 238 1.52 -12.84 -17.48
N GLN A 239 0.50 -12.02 -17.24
CA GLN A 239 -0.83 -12.18 -17.85
C GLN A 239 -0.90 -11.63 -19.29
N GLY A 240 0.20 -11.16 -19.87
CA GLY A 240 0.28 -10.65 -21.24
C GLY A 240 -0.15 -9.19 -21.42
N GLN A 241 -0.35 -8.42 -20.34
CA GLN A 241 -0.66 -6.99 -20.42
C GLN A 241 0.09 -6.17 -19.37
N VAL A 242 0.79 -5.11 -19.77
CA VAL A 242 1.39 -4.19 -18.79
C VAL A 242 0.32 -3.23 -18.27
N GLN A 243 -0.29 -3.59 -17.15
CA GLN A 243 -1.25 -2.76 -16.44
C GLN A 243 -0.63 -2.17 -15.17
N LEU A 244 -1.04 -0.96 -14.84
CA LEU A 244 -0.55 -0.22 -13.67
C LEU A 244 -1.55 -0.30 -12.51
N PRO A 245 -1.07 -0.31 -11.26
CA PRO A 245 -1.94 -0.14 -10.09
C PRO A 245 -2.75 1.18 -10.21
N SER A 246 -4.06 1.12 -9.99
CA SER A 246 -4.94 2.31 -10.01
C SER A 246 -5.55 2.57 -8.63
N ASP A 247 -6.58 1.81 -8.27
CA ASP A 247 -7.39 2.02 -7.08
C ASP A 247 -7.45 0.78 -6.21
N ILE A 248 -7.65 0.98 -4.91
CA ILE A 248 -7.81 -0.10 -3.93
C ILE A 248 -9.27 -0.15 -3.54
N GLY A 249 -9.95 -1.27 -3.78
CA GLY A 249 -11.33 -1.45 -3.32
C GLY A 249 -11.40 -1.46 -1.79
N GLN A 250 -10.65 -2.36 -1.16
CA GLN A 250 -10.54 -2.46 0.29
C GLN A 250 -9.12 -2.88 0.70
N LEU A 251 -8.67 -2.38 1.86
CA LEU A 251 -7.43 -2.75 2.51
C LEU A 251 -7.71 -3.18 3.95
N HIS A 252 -7.28 -4.38 4.30
CA HIS A 252 -7.37 -4.93 5.65
C HIS A 252 -5.98 -5.07 6.25
N TYR A 253 -5.80 -4.54 7.45
CA TYR A 253 -4.60 -4.70 8.26
C TYR A 253 -4.81 -5.87 9.21
N LEU A 254 -4.11 -6.98 9.00
CA LEU A 254 -4.37 -8.27 9.64
C LEU A 254 -3.36 -8.64 10.73
N GLY A 255 -2.17 -8.06 10.67
CA GLY A 255 -1.09 -8.37 11.61
C GLY A 255 0.10 -7.44 11.43
N GLN A 256 1.16 -7.69 12.18
CA GLN A 256 2.43 -6.98 12.07
C GLN A 256 3.38 -7.71 11.14
N ALA A 257 4.24 -6.94 10.47
CA ALA A 257 5.35 -7.49 9.72
C ALA A 257 6.49 -7.93 10.68
N GLN A 258 7.03 -9.11 10.41
CA GLN A 258 8.06 -9.77 11.21
C GLN A 258 9.26 -10.10 10.31
N ASP A 259 10.47 -10.08 10.90
CA ASP A 259 11.72 -10.60 10.32
C ASP A 259 12.21 -10.01 8.99
N GLY A 260 11.65 -8.87 8.55
CA GLY A 260 12.17 -8.15 7.40
C GLY A 260 11.97 -8.85 6.04
N ARG A 261 11.24 -9.97 5.97
CA ARG A 261 10.93 -10.67 4.72
C ARG A 261 9.46 -11.07 4.65
N LEU A 262 8.79 -10.62 3.59
CA LEU A 262 7.39 -10.93 3.34
C LEU A 262 7.21 -11.77 2.09
N THR A 263 6.14 -12.54 2.09
CA THR A 263 5.67 -13.30 0.95
C THR A 263 4.37 -12.69 0.48
N THR A 264 4.30 -12.45 -0.82
CA THR A 264 3.17 -11.82 -1.52
C THR A 264 2.45 -12.87 -2.35
N VAL A 265 1.13 -12.99 -2.19
CA VAL A 265 0.28 -13.77 -3.08
C VAL A 265 -0.60 -12.81 -3.87
N ILE A 266 -0.57 -12.87 -5.19
CA ILE A 266 -1.45 -12.12 -6.09
C ILE A 266 -2.32 -13.11 -6.85
N GLN A 267 -3.62 -12.86 -6.86
CA GLN A 267 -4.61 -13.64 -7.60
C GLN A 267 -5.63 -12.73 -8.27
N THR A 268 -6.05 -13.07 -9.49
CA THR A 268 -7.18 -12.39 -10.15
C THR A 268 -8.47 -12.63 -9.37
N SER A 269 -9.23 -11.57 -9.11
CA SER A 269 -10.55 -11.66 -8.48
C SER A 269 -11.50 -12.49 -9.33
N GLN A 270 -12.32 -13.33 -8.69
CA GLN A 270 -13.38 -14.09 -9.37
C GLN A 270 -14.41 -13.18 -10.08
N GLN A 271 -14.48 -11.90 -9.71
CA GLN A 271 -15.33 -10.89 -10.35
C GLN A 271 -14.70 -10.25 -11.60
N GLY A 272 -13.48 -10.65 -11.98
CA GLY A 272 -12.90 -10.41 -13.31
C GLY A 272 -12.26 -9.04 -13.58
N ALA A 273 -12.44 -8.04 -12.71
CA ALA A 273 -11.95 -6.68 -12.96
C ALA A 273 -10.76 -6.22 -12.06
N GLY A 274 -10.39 -7.01 -11.04
CA GLY A 274 -9.36 -6.59 -10.08
C GLY A 274 -8.51 -7.75 -9.55
N LEU A 275 -7.51 -7.41 -8.74
CA LEU A 275 -6.63 -8.36 -8.05
C LEU A 275 -6.96 -8.45 -6.57
N ASN A 276 -6.77 -9.62 -6.00
CA ASN A 276 -6.69 -9.82 -4.57
C ASN A 276 -5.24 -10.09 -4.20
N ILE A 277 -4.75 -9.44 -3.16
CA ILE A 277 -3.33 -9.48 -2.79
C ILE A 277 -3.21 -9.74 -1.30
N LEU A 278 -2.55 -10.83 -0.92
CA LEU A 278 -2.25 -11.15 0.47
C LEU A 278 -0.76 -11.00 0.74
N GLN A 279 -0.44 -10.32 1.83
CA GLN A 279 0.89 -10.26 2.43
C GLN A 279 0.95 -11.14 3.66
N VAL A 280 1.98 -11.97 3.74
CA VAL A 280 2.26 -12.81 4.92
C VAL A 280 3.72 -12.72 5.33
N ASN A 281 3.98 -12.98 6.61
CA ASN A 281 5.33 -13.18 7.12
C ASN A 281 5.93 -14.46 6.52
N SER A 282 7.17 -14.40 6.04
CA SER A 282 7.73 -15.54 5.28
C SER A 282 8.10 -16.73 6.15
N HIS A 283 8.28 -16.54 7.46
CA HIS A 283 8.73 -17.59 8.37
C HIS A 283 7.57 -18.47 8.89
N ASP A 284 6.41 -17.88 9.18
CA ASP A 284 5.24 -18.56 9.78
C ASP A 284 3.96 -18.42 8.95
N LEU A 285 4.00 -17.69 7.83
CA LEU A 285 2.85 -17.40 6.96
C LEU A 285 1.71 -16.66 7.66
N SER A 286 1.97 -16.02 8.81
CA SER A 286 0.98 -15.19 9.48
C SER A 286 0.61 -13.98 8.62
N PRO A 287 -0.68 -13.60 8.53
CA PRO A 287 -1.13 -12.53 7.64
C PRO A 287 -0.74 -11.16 8.16
N VAL A 288 -0.42 -10.25 7.24
CA VAL A 288 -0.04 -8.87 7.57
C VAL A 288 -1.03 -7.88 6.98
N ALA A 289 -1.29 -7.96 5.68
CA ALA A 289 -2.21 -7.06 4.99
C ALA A 289 -2.91 -7.78 3.82
N PHE A 290 -4.16 -7.40 3.55
CA PHE A 290 -4.93 -7.94 2.44
C PHE A 290 -5.60 -6.83 1.64
N PHE A 291 -5.38 -6.84 0.33
CA PHE A 291 -6.05 -5.97 -0.62
C PHE A 291 -7.14 -6.78 -1.31
N SER A 292 -8.37 -6.27 -1.26
CA SER A 292 -9.50 -6.82 -1.99
C SER A 292 -9.84 -5.92 -3.17
N ASN A 293 -10.02 -6.54 -4.34
CA ASN A 293 -10.46 -5.86 -5.55
C ASN A 293 -9.57 -4.66 -5.95
N TYR A 294 -8.25 -4.85 -5.93
CA TYR A 294 -7.26 -3.89 -6.40
C TYR A 294 -7.41 -3.71 -7.91
N GLN A 295 -7.77 -2.50 -8.35
CA GLN A 295 -8.00 -2.18 -9.76
C GLN A 295 -6.71 -1.90 -10.50
N LEU A 296 -6.68 -2.33 -11.76
CA LEU A 296 -5.59 -2.10 -12.69
C LEU A 296 -6.06 -1.23 -13.84
N VAL A 297 -5.17 -0.39 -14.38
CA VAL A 297 -5.44 0.40 -15.58
C VAL A 297 -4.44 0.05 -16.68
N SER A 298 -4.96 -0.20 -17.87
CA SER A 298 -4.15 -0.35 -19.07
C SER A 298 -3.51 0.98 -19.43
N ARG A 299 -2.23 0.95 -19.78
CA ARG A 299 -1.56 2.11 -20.38
C ARG A 299 -2.06 2.26 -21.82
N ASN A 300 -2.98 3.19 -22.06
CA ASN A 300 -3.10 3.76 -23.40
C ASN A 300 -1.94 4.74 -23.54
N LEU A 301 -0.84 4.29 -24.16
CA LEU A 301 0.26 5.17 -24.57
C LEU A 301 -0.08 5.88 -25.87
#